data_AF-A0A450WNA1-F1
#
_entry.id   AF-A0A450WNA1-F1
#
_cell.length_a   1.000
_cell.length_b   1.000
_cell.length_c   1.000
_cell.angle_alpha   90.00
_cell.angle_beta   90.00
_cell.angle_gamma   90.00
#
_symmetry.space_group_name_H-M   'P 1'
#
loop_
_entity.id
_entity.type
_entity.pdbx_description
1 polymer ?
#
loop_
_entity_poly.entity_id
_entity_poly.type
_entity_poly.pdbx_seq_one_letter_code
_entity_poly.pdbx_strand_id
1 'polypeptide(L)'
;MIVLFKIFRVNDYHSFFQDQPYDWDKIWDARRRNRHYAWVMAYKGAGVDTDGIAIKDVHARLRRFIGDEPLIHYQGLNYRTNPVFAIAYLAEEEEQRLEKWLDVEFQDFFHEVL
;
A
#
# COMPACT_ATOMS: atom_id res chain seq x y z
N MET A 1 1.18 7.24 10.96
CA MET A 1 2.37 6.37 10.75
C MET A 1 2.11 5.28 9.71
N ILE A 2 2.61 5.50 8.50
CA ILE A 2 2.74 4.49 7.44
C ILE A 2 4.06 3.75 7.64
N VAL A 3 4.04 2.42 7.53
CA VAL A 3 5.26 1.62 7.49
C VAL A 3 5.56 1.31 6.03
N LEU A 4 6.65 1.88 5.52
CA LEU A 4 7.21 1.58 4.20
C LEU A 4 8.36 0.59 4.39
N PHE A 5 8.28 -0.60 3.80
CA PHE A 5 9.48 -1.40 3.59
C PHE A 5 10.03 -1.10 2.21
N LYS A 6 11.30 -0.67 2.18
CA LYS A 6 12.08 -0.47 0.97
C LYS A 6 12.77 -1.79 0.64
N ILE A 7 12.22 -2.54 -0.31
CA ILE A 7 12.83 -3.81 -0.73
C ILE A 7 13.91 -3.49 -1.77
N PHE A 8 15.16 -3.40 -1.32
CA PHE A 8 16.31 -3.48 -2.22
C PHE A 8 16.56 -4.95 -2.60
N ARG A 9 16.41 -5.24 -3.90
CA ARG A 9 17.03 -6.35 -4.64
C ARG A 9 16.73 -7.83 -4.29
N VAL A 10 15.84 -8.18 -3.37
CA VAL A 10 15.33 -9.56 -3.24
C VAL A 10 13.89 -9.54 -2.71
N ASN A 11 12.96 -10.25 -3.36
CA ASN A 11 11.54 -10.33 -2.96
C ASN A 11 11.24 -11.72 -2.40
N ASP A 12 11.15 -11.85 -1.06
CA ASP A 12 11.00 -13.12 -0.36
C ASP A 12 9.56 -13.47 0.06
N TYR A 13 8.54 -12.73 -0.39
CA TYR A 13 7.22 -12.77 0.27
C TYR A 13 6.35 -14.02 -0.03
N HIS A 14 6.40 -14.64 -1.22
CA HIS A 14 5.69 -15.92 -1.47
C HIS A 14 6.56 -17.15 -1.19
N SER A 15 7.89 -17.05 -1.23
CA SER A 15 8.78 -18.15 -0.79
C SER A 15 8.58 -18.47 0.69
N PHE A 16 8.23 -17.48 1.50
CA PHE A 16 8.15 -17.64 2.95
C PHE A 16 6.85 -18.29 3.44
N PHE A 17 5.76 -18.25 2.65
CA PHE A 17 4.43 -18.60 3.16
C PHE A 17 3.65 -19.67 2.37
N GLN A 18 4.03 -20.00 1.12
CA GLN A 18 3.14 -20.81 0.26
C GLN A 18 3.81 -21.96 -0.53
N ASP A 19 5.12 -22.21 -0.39
CA ASP A 19 5.82 -23.36 -1.00
C ASP A 19 5.62 -23.55 -2.52
N GLN A 20 5.16 -22.52 -3.24
CA GLN A 20 5.04 -22.55 -4.70
C GLN A 20 6.31 -22.00 -5.36
N PRO A 21 6.91 -22.73 -6.31
CA PRO A 21 8.05 -22.24 -7.07
C PRO A 21 7.63 -21.08 -7.98
N TYR A 22 8.38 -20.00 -7.92
CA TYR A 22 8.14 -18.80 -8.71
C TYR A 22 8.49 -18.99 -10.19
N ASP A 23 7.62 -18.46 -11.07
CA ASP A 23 7.97 -18.13 -12.46
C ASP A 23 8.69 -16.77 -12.45
N TRP A 24 9.95 -16.79 -12.02
CA TRP A 24 10.78 -15.59 -11.85
C TRP A 24 10.96 -14.81 -13.15
N ASP A 25 10.97 -15.48 -14.29
CA ASP A 25 11.12 -14.86 -15.60
C ASP A 25 9.91 -14.01 -15.98
N LYS A 26 8.69 -14.45 -15.65
CA LYS A 26 7.49 -13.61 -15.80
C LYS A 26 7.43 -12.45 -14.81
N ILE A 27 7.88 -12.69 -13.58
CA ILE A 27 7.82 -11.67 -12.52
C ILE A 27 8.85 -10.57 -12.76
N TRP A 28 10.02 -10.92 -13.31
CA TRP A 28 11.12 -10.03 -13.63
C TRP A 28 11.29 -9.81 -15.13
N ASP A 29 10.19 -9.64 -15.88
CA ASP A 29 10.27 -9.10 -17.24
C ASP A 29 11.03 -7.75 -17.22
N ALA A 30 11.69 -7.39 -18.32
CA ALA A 30 12.52 -6.20 -18.47
C ALA A 30 11.83 -4.90 -17.99
N ARG A 31 10.49 -4.83 -18.09
CA ARG A 31 9.67 -3.71 -17.58
C ARG A 31 9.71 -3.54 -16.05
N ARG A 32 10.08 -4.58 -15.31
CA ARG A 32 10.05 -4.66 -13.85
C ARG A 32 11.46 -4.60 -13.21
N ARG A 33 12.52 -4.92 -13.97
CA ARG A 33 13.91 -4.92 -13.45
C ARG A 33 14.46 -3.54 -13.07
N ASN A 34 13.92 -2.46 -13.62
CA ASN A 34 14.37 -1.09 -13.41
C ASN A 34 13.37 -0.26 -12.59
N ARG A 35 12.59 -0.90 -11.71
CA ARG A 35 11.65 -0.22 -10.84
C ARG A 35 12.01 -0.41 -9.38
N HIS A 36 11.63 0.56 -8.58
CA HIS A 36 11.71 0.53 -7.13
C HIS A 36 10.36 0.10 -6.60
N TYR A 37 10.37 -0.85 -5.67
CA TYR A 37 9.16 -1.46 -5.12
C TYR A 37 8.98 -1.07 -3.66
N ALA A 38 7.73 -0.79 -3.30
CA ALA A 38 7.32 -0.55 -1.93
C ALA A 38 5.97 -1.21 -1.66
N TRP A 39 5.65 -1.38 -0.39
CA TRP A 39 4.28 -1.63 0.03
C TRP A 39 3.91 -0.64 1.14
N VAL A 40 2.65 -0.21 1.10
CA VAL A 40 2.04 0.73 2.04
C VAL A 40 1.02 -0.05 2.84
N MET A 41 1.18 -0.03 4.16
CA MET A 41 0.22 -0.59 5.11
C MET A 41 -0.48 0.55 5.83
N ALA A 42 -1.79 0.67 5.61
CA ALA A 42 -2.58 1.77 6.15
C ALA A 42 -3.35 1.30 7.39
N TYR A 43 -3.12 1.93 8.54
CA TYR A 43 -3.66 1.54 9.84
C TYR A 43 -4.61 2.58 10.40
N LYS A 44 -5.76 2.15 10.90
CA LYS A 44 -6.60 2.91 11.82
C LYS A 44 -5.84 3.20 13.11
N GLY A 45 -5.47 4.47 13.29
CA GLY A 45 -4.88 4.93 14.55
C GLY A 45 -5.78 4.63 15.75
N ALA A 46 -5.19 4.39 16.91
CA ALA A 46 -5.95 4.17 18.14
C ALA A 46 -6.73 5.45 18.53
N GLY A 47 -7.98 5.29 18.98
CA GLY A 47 -8.81 6.42 19.42
C GLY A 47 -9.44 7.25 18.30
N VAL A 48 -9.33 6.83 17.04
CA VAL A 48 -10.00 7.49 15.92
C VAL A 48 -11.48 7.13 15.93
N ASP A 49 -12.32 8.16 16.04
CA ASP A 49 -13.76 8.02 15.80
C ASP A 49 -13.99 7.74 14.32
N THR A 50 -14.67 6.63 14.04
CA THR A 50 -15.00 6.19 12.69
C THR A 50 -16.50 6.01 12.51
N ASP A 51 -17.29 6.50 13.46
CA ASP A 51 -18.73 6.47 13.37
C ASP A 51 -19.20 7.43 12.27
N GLY A 52 -20.20 7.01 11.51
CA GLY A 52 -20.66 7.72 10.30
C GLY A 52 -19.75 7.58 9.07
N ILE A 53 -18.47 7.20 9.22
CA ILE A 53 -17.54 7.09 8.09
C ILE A 53 -17.76 5.81 7.28
N ALA A 54 -18.16 5.96 6.02
CA ALA A 54 -18.26 4.82 5.11
C ALA A 54 -16.87 4.37 4.64
N ILE A 55 -16.55 3.10 4.88
CA ILE A 55 -15.23 2.54 4.58
C ILE A 55 -14.84 2.62 3.09
N LYS A 56 -15.84 2.54 2.20
CA LYS A 56 -15.65 2.72 0.75
C LYS A 56 -15.02 4.09 0.42
N ASP A 57 -15.36 5.13 1.17
CA ASP A 57 -14.89 6.49 0.90
C ASP A 57 -13.44 6.66 1.37
N VAL A 58 -13.09 6.03 2.50
CA VAL A 58 -11.69 5.93 2.97
C VAL A 58 -10.82 5.24 1.92
N HIS A 59 -11.26 4.10 1.39
CA HIS A 59 -10.51 3.40 0.33
C HIS A 59 -10.39 4.23 -0.94
N ALA A 60 -11.46 4.91 -1.36
CA ALA A 60 -11.45 5.76 -2.54
C ALA A 60 -10.45 6.92 -2.39
N ARG A 61 -10.40 7.55 -1.22
CA ARG A 61 -9.44 8.63 -0.92
C ARG A 61 -8.00 8.13 -0.90
N LEU A 62 -7.73 7.01 -0.24
CA LEU A 62 -6.39 6.43 -0.20
C LEU A 62 -5.92 6.02 -1.62
N ARG A 63 -6.80 5.39 -2.41
CA ARG A 63 -6.46 5.01 -3.78
C ARG A 63 -6.18 6.23 -4.65
N ARG A 64 -7.00 7.30 -4.52
CA ARG A 64 -6.78 8.55 -5.23
C ARG A 64 -5.46 9.23 -4.83
N PHE A 65 -5.12 9.19 -3.54
CA PHE A 65 -3.85 9.72 -3.03
C PHE A 65 -2.64 8.94 -3.57
N ILE A 66 -2.75 7.62 -3.66
CA ILE A 66 -1.70 6.77 -4.24
C ILE A 66 -1.54 7.03 -5.74
N GLY A 67 -2.65 7.14 -6.46
CA GLY A 67 -2.68 7.22 -7.92
C GLY A 67 -2.61 5.84 -8.58
N ASP A 68 -3.18 5.71 -9.78
CA ASP A 68 -3.28 4.40 -10.45
C ASP A 68 -1.96 3.96 -11.10
N GLU A 69 -1.11 4.89 -11.53
CA GLU A 69 0.15 4.58 -12.21
C GLU A 69 1.16 3.79 -11.36
N PRO A 70 1.44 4.16 -10.10
CA PRO A 70 2.34 3.38 -9.26
C PRO A 70 1.67 2.16 -8.63
N LEU A 71 0.34 2.07 -8.64
CA LEU A 71 -0.41 1.05 -7.92
C LEU A 71 -0.43 -0.29 -8.68
N ILE A 72 0.36 -1.25 -8.19
CA ILE A 72 0.36 -2.62 -8.72
C ILE A 72 -0.86 -3.39 -8.21
N HIS A 73 -1.12 -3.29 -6.90
CA HIS A 73 -2.19 -4.02 -6.25
C HIS A 73 -2.72 -3.26 -5.04
N TYR A 74 -4.03 -3.34 -4.83
CA TYR A 74 -4.70 -2.75 -3.69
C TYR A 74 -5.61 -3.79 -3.03
N GLN A 75 -5.35 -4.06 -1.75
CA GLN A 75 -6.21 -4.88 -0.91
C GLN A 75 -6.88 -3.97 0.12
N GLY A 76 -8.18 -3.77 -0.03
CA GLY A 76 -9.00 -3.13 1.01
C GLY A 76 -9.29 -4.12 2.14
N LEU A 77 -9.19 -3.64 3.39
CA LEU A 77 -9.53 -4.38 4.60
C LEU A 77 -10.53 -3.59 5.43
N ASN A 78 -11.31 -4.30 6.26
CA ASN A 78 -12.29 -3.64 7.12
C ASN A 78 -11.66 -3.15 8.43
N TYR A 79 -11.57 -1.83 8.60
CA TYR A 79 -11.00 -1.21 9.81
C TYR A 79 -11.76 -1.56 11.11
N ARG A 80 -13.00 -2.04 11.00
CA ARG A 80 -13.82 -2.44 12.17
C ARG A 80 -13.43 -3.82 12.70
N THR A 81 -12.78 -4.64 11.89
CA THR A 81 -12.34 -5.99 12.26
C THR A 81 -10.82 -6.14 12.24
N ASN A 82 -10.09 -5.17 11.69
CA ASN A 82 -8.64 -5.17 11.61
C ASN A 82 -8.12 -3.74 11.80
N PRO A 83 -7.08 -3.48 12.62
CA PRO A 83 -6.47 -2.15 12.68
C PRO A 83 -5.90 -1.72 11.31
N VAL A 84 -5.47 -2.65 10.46
CA VAL A 84 -5.11 -2.35 9.07
C VAL A 84 -6.39 -2.23 8.23
N PHE A 85 -6.53 -1.12 7.52
CA PHE A 85 -7.63 -0.90 6.60
C PHE A 85 -7.20 -1.01 5.14
N ALA A 86 -5.92 -0.95 4.78
CA ALA A 86 -5.49 -1.25 3.42
C ALA A 86 -4.05 -1.72 3.34
N ILE A 87 -3.77 -2.51 2.30
CA ILE A 87 -2.42 -2.84 1.85
C ILE A 87 -2.32 -2.47 0.37
N ALA A 88 -1.33 -1.66 0.00
CA ALA A 88 -1.07 -1.31 -1.39
C ALA A 88 0.36 -1.67 -1.78
N TYR A 89 0.53 -2.28 -2.94
CA TYR A 89 1.82 -2.60 -3.53
C TYR A 89 2.11 -1.61 -4.64
N LEU A 90 3.28 -0.98 -4.59
CA LEU A 90 3.66 0.13 -5.44
C LEU A 90 4.93 -0.17 -6.21
N ALA A 91 5.02 0.37 -7.42
CA ALA A 91 6.27 0.45 -8.15
C ALA A 91 6.44 1.76 -8.89
N GLU A 92 7.61 2.35 -8.74
CA GLU A 92 8.01 3.61 -9.37
C GLU A 92 9.33 3.44 -10.12
N GLU A 93 9.58 4.32 -11.08
CA GLU A 93 10.86 4.34 -11.82
C GLU A 93 11.97 5.01 -11.02
N GLU A 94 11.61 5.99 -10.18
CA GLU A 94 12.51 6.73 -9.32
C GLU A 94 12.21 6.42 -7.86
N GLU A 95 13.24 6.04 -7.12
CA GLU A 95 13.12 5.71 -5.69
C GLU A 95 12.52 6.83 -4.84
N GLN A 96 12.90 8.08 -5.11
CA GLN A 96 12.44 9.24 -4.35
C GLN A 96 10.93 9.43 -4.46
N ARG A 97 10.30 8.96 -5.54
CA ARG A 97 8.84 9.03 -5.71
C ARG A 97 8.11 8.10 -4.75
N LEU A 98 8.77 7.08 -4.22
CA LEU A 98 8.21 6.21 -3.18
C LEU A 98 8.13 6.91 -1.82
N GLU A 99 8.96 7.93 -1.57
CA GLU A 99 9.04 8.60 -0.28
C GLU A 99 7.82 9.51 -0.03
N LYS A 100 7.11 9.97 -1.08
CA LYS A 100 5.92 10.82 -0.93
C LYS A 100 4.79 10.18 -0.13
N TRP A 101 4.75 8.85 -0.05
CA TRP A 101 3.75 8.10 0.73
C TRP A 101 4.15 7.89 2.19
N LEU A 102 5.36 8.33 2.60
CA LEU A 102 5.77 8.39 4.00
C LEU A 102 5.23 9.64 4.70
N ASP A 103 5.09 10.74 3.97
CA ASP A 103 4.68 12.06 4.45
C ASP A 103 3.15 12.23 4.52
N VAL A 104 2.43 11.21 4.99
CA VAL A 104 0.98 11.35 5.22
C VAL A 104 0.56 10.74 6.55
N GLU A 105 -0.30 11.47 7.26
CA GLU A 105 -0.88 10.99 8.49
C GLU A 105 -2.20 10.30 8.22
N PHE A 106 -2.46 9.26 9.02
CA PHE A 106 -3.66 8.44 8.88
C PHE A 106 -4.95 9.28 8.86
N GLN A 107 -4.97 10.32 9.69
CA GLN A 107 -6.14 11.15 9.92
C GLN A 107 -6.63 11.82 8.63
N ASP A 108 -5.74 12.07 7.66
CA ASP A 108 -6.05 12.77 6.41
C ASP A 108 -7.12 12.04 5.57
N PHE A 109 -7.33 10.75 5.81
CA PHE A 109 -8.32 9.94 5.09
C PHE A 109 -9.68 9.84 5.80
N PHE A 110 -9.78 10.24 7.08
CA PHE A 110 -10.92 9.98 7.96
C PHE A 110 -11.69 11.24 8.41
N HIS A 111 -11.37 12.43 7.88
CA HIS A 111 -12.17 13.63 8.15
C HIS A 111 -13.29 13.78 7.12
N GLU A 112 -14.47 14.27 7.51
CA GLU A 112 -15.43 14.76 6.52
C GLU A 112 -14.80 15.92 5.75
N VAL A 113 -14.90 15.89 4.42
CA VAL A 113 -14.65 17.10 3.63
C VAL A 113 -15.93 17.92 3.78
N LEU A 114 -15.85 19.01 4.53
CA LEU A 114 -16.90 20.04 4.57
C LEU A 114 -17.17 20.59 3.18
#